data_AF-A0A8D6PP21-F1
#
_entry.id   AF-A0A8D6PP21-F1
#
_cell.length_a   1.000
_cell.length_b   1.000
_cell.length_c   1.000
_cell.angle_alpha   90.00
_cell.angle_beta   90.00
_cell.angle_gamma   90.00
#
_symmetry.space_group_name_H-M   'P 1'
#
loop_
_entity.id
_entity.type
_entity.pdbx_description
1 polymer ?
#
loop_
_entity_poly.entity_id
_entity_poly.type
_entity_poly.pdbx_seq_one_letter_code
_entity_poly.pdbx_strand_id
1 'polypeptide(L)'
;MKLCDNMLRGKEATLAGIIRVIIEDEPETQDEIAEKLGISRRYVAKLLKPLIEEKIVKHPYVVDMSKLHKLNLEFDEYIILLMKEIKTTLEKMRDTLLDNLNLAYNALKNNDKKLAEDIILKDYELNKMEEEIRMLLSMNALKYLPRNYINAFASIASNLERLGDYIANIAEEIIHGLRLDENIENDIERIFNILKEMLIEAVDVVINKKKETKIYNLEEKLHENLEELLNKVLQNKKEDLNFYVQFGMFLKDIERFGDRCVNIVDIALELYHNIPRSPIPERLKRGRV
;
A
#
# COMPACT_ATOMS: atom_id res chain seq x y z
N MET A 1 14.25 -26.68 2.45
CA MET A 1 15.70 -26.72 2.78
C MET A 1 16.50 -26.33 1.54
N LYS A 2 17.36 -25.31 1.66
CA LYS A 2 18.25 -24.69 0.64
C LYS A 2 17.57 -23.83 -0.45
N LEU A 3 17.13 -22.62 -0.07
CA LEU A 3 16.85 -21.51 -1.01
C LEU A 3 17.72 -20.25 -0.75
N CYS A 4 18.71 -20.33 0.16
CA CYS A 4 19.57 -19.19 0.49
C CYS A 4 20.95 -19.18 -0.21
N ASP A 5 21.24 -20.10 -1.14
CA ASP A 5 22.63 -20.30 -1.62
C ASP A 5 22.97 -19.73 -3.01
N ASN A 6 22.01 -19.18 -3.76
CA ASN A 6 22.34 -18.38 -4.96
C ASN A 6 22.45 -16.90 -4.59
N MET A 7 23.33 -16.59 -3.64
CA MET A 7 23.87 -15.23 -3.52
C MET A 7 24.69 -14.96 -4.78
N LEU A 8 24.45 -13.83 -5.46
CA LEU A 8 25.31 -13.34 -6.54
C LEU A 8 26.78 -13.40 -6.08
N ARG A 9 27.63 -14.19 -6.76
CA ARG A 9 29.06 -14.31 -6.44
C ARG A 9 29.89 -13.75 -7.59
N GLY A 10 30.94 -13.00 -7.25
CA GLY A 10 31.95 -12.55 -8.22
C GLY A 10 31.47 -11.40 -9.13
N LYS A 11 31.48 -11.63 -10.45
CA LYS A 11 31.36 -10.58 -11.49
C LYS A 11 30.01 -9.87 -11.46
N GLU A 12 28.92 -10.62 -11.26
CA GLU A 12 27.54 -10.14 -11.36
C GLU A 12 27.15 -9.26 -10.17
N ALA A 13 27.56 -9.66 -8.96
CA ALA A 13 27.42 -8.84 -7.75
C ALA A 13 28.16 -7.50 -7.89
N THR A 14 29.35 -7.52 -8.52
CA THR A 14 30.12 -6.30 -8.76
C THR A 14 29.45 -5.40 -9.78
N LEU A 15 28.87 -5.98 -10.84
CA LEU A 15 28.15 -5.23 -11.88
C LEU A 15 26.88 -4.56 -11.31
N ALA A 16 26.11 -5.27 -10.50
CA ALA A 16 24.96 -4.71 -9.79
C ALA A 16 25.38 -3.58 -8.85
N GLY A 17 26.49 -3.75 -8.12
CA GLY A 17 27.08 -2.70 -7.29
C GLY A 17 27.46 -1.44 -8.08
N ILE A 18 28.04 -1.60 -9.27
CA ILE A 18 28.36 -0.47 -10.17
C ILE A 18 27.10 0.27 -10.61
N ILE A 19 26.06 -0.46 -11.04
CA ILE A 19 24.78 0.14 -11.45
C ILE A 19 24.14 0.91 -10.28
N ARG A 20 24.21 0.36 -9.06
CA ARG A 20 23.72 1.01 -7.85
C ARG A 20 24.42 2.33 -7.57
N VAL A 21 25.75 2.35 -7.56
CA VAL A 21 26.53 3.57 -7.35
C VAL A 21 26.17 4.61 -8.40
N ILE A 22 25.98 4.20 -9.65
CA ILE A 22 25.57 5.11 -10.71
C ILE A 22 24.19 5.75 -10.44
N ILE A 23 23.22 4.95 -10.00
CA ILE A 23 21.84 5.42 -9.76
C ILE A 23 21.75 6.27 -8.48
N GLU A 24 22.46 5.89 -7.42
CA GLU A 24 22.34 6.52 -6.11
C GLU A 24 23.25 7.74 -5.94
N ASP A 25 24.46 7.68 -6.51
CA ASP A 25 25.52 8.64 -6.20
C ASP A 25 25.90 9.54 -7.39
N GLU A 26 25.31 9.30 -8.57
CA GLU A 26 25.52 10.09 -9.80
C GLU A 26 27.01 10.45 -10.06
N PRO A 27 27.91 9.45 -10.10
CA PRO A 27 29.34 9.67 -10.15
C PRO A 27 29.76 10.30 -11.48
N GLU A 28 30.68 11.26 -11.43
CA GLU A 28 31.21 11.89 -12.65
C GLU A 28 32.33 11.05 -13.29
N THR A 29 32.99 10.21 -12.48
CA THR A 29 34.18 9.44 -12.89
C THR A 29 34.12 7.95 -12.52
N GLN A 30 34.89 7.12 -13.25
CA GLN A 30 35.06 5.70 -12.89
C GLN A 30 35.83 5.51 -11.58
N ASP A 31 36.64 6.49 -11.20
CA ASP A 31 37.44 6.44 -9.98
C ASP A 31 36.54 6.59 -8.74
N GLU A 32 35.51 7.44 -8.79
CA GLU A 32 34.47 7.53 -7.73
C GLU A 32 33.71 6.21 -7.55
N ILE A 33 33.35 5.55 -8.66
CA ILE A 33 32.70 4.22 -8.62
C ILE A 33 33.63 3.19 -7.99
N ALA A 34 34.92 3.22 -8.35
CA ALA A 34 35.92 2.30 -7.86
C ALA A 34 36.17 2.45 -6.35
N GLU A 35 36.28 3.70 -5.88
CA GLU A 35 36.50 4.04 -4.47
C GLU A 35 35.31 3.58 -3.61
N LYS A 36 34.08 3.88 -4.02
CA LYS A 36 32.86 3.49 -3.29
C LYS A 36 32.69 1.97 -3.16
N LEU A 37 33.11 1.22 -4.18
CA LEU A 37 33.00 -0.25 -4.19
C LEU A 37 34.24 -0.95 -3.65
N GLY A 38 35.32 -0.22 -3.33
CA GLY A 38 36.58 -0.81 -2.88
C GLY A 38 37.24 -1.73 -3.91
N ILE A 39 37.06 -1.45 -5.21
CA ILE A 39 37.58 -2.25 -6.32
C ILE A 39 38.49 -1.42 -7.22
N SER A 40 39.28 -2.06 -8.08
CA SER A 40 40.14 -1.32 -9.01
C SER A 40 39.34 -0.61 -10.11
N ARG A 41 39.73 0.62 -10.48
CA ARG A 41 39.16 1.36 -11.62
C ARG A 41 39.24 0.58 -12.94
N ARG A 42 40.32 -0.19 -13.14
CA ARG A 42 40.45 -1.08 -14.31
C ARG A 42 39.34 -2.14 -14.36
N TYR A 43 38.91 -2.65 -13.21
CA TYR A 43 37.84 -3.63 -13.14
C TYR A 43 36.47 -2.98 -13.36
N VAL A 44 36.24 -1.77 -12.82
CA VAL A 44 35.06 -0.95 -13.14
C VAL A 44 34.96 -0.70 -14.64
N ALA A 45 36.04 -0.26 -15.29
CA ALA A 45 36.07 -0.02 -16.73
C ALA A 45 35.75 -1.28 -17.54
N LYS A 46 36.28 -2.44 -17.12
CA LYS A 46 36.01 -3.75 -17.76
C LYS A 46 34.52 -4.12 -17.68
N LEU A 47 33.86 -3.82 -16.57
CA LEU A 47 32.45 -4.14 -16.35
C LEU A 47 31.50 -3.12 -17.00
N LEU A 48 31.87 -1.84 -17.04
CA LEU A 48 31.08 -0.79 -17.68
C LEU A 48 31.13 -0.83 -19.21
N LYS A 49 32.24 -1.29 -19.80
CA LYS A 49 32.42 -1.32 -21.26
C LYS A 49 31.23 -1.91 -22.02
N PRO A 50 30.74 -3.14 -21.71
CA PRO A 50 29.57 -3.70 -22.40
C PRO A 50 28.29 -2.88 -22.17
N LEU A 51 28.10 -2.31 -20.97
CA LEU A 51 26.94 -1.46 -20.67
C LEU A 51 26.91 -0.19 -21.52
N ILE A 52 28.08 0.40 -21.76
CA ILE A 52 28.23 1.60 -22.58
C ILE A 52 28.01 1.27 -24.06
N GLU A 53 28.58 0.16 -24.54
CA GLU A 53 28.41 -0.31 -25.91
C GLU A 53 26.93 -0.59 -26.24
N GLU A 54 26.18 -1.19 -25.30
CA GLU A 54 24.74 -1.44 -25.45
C GLU A 54 23.85 -0.23 -25.15
N LYS A 55 24.45 0.92 -24.80
CA LYS A 55 23.76 2.15 -24.41
C LYS A 55 22.82 1.95 -23.21
N ILE A 56 23.18 1.03 -22.31
CA ILE A 56 22.55 0.83 -21.00
C ILE A 56 23.10 1.86 -20.01
N VAL A 57 24.39 2.19 -20.10
CA VAL A 57 25.01 3.30 -19.36
C VAL A 57 25.51 4.34 -20.37
N LYS A 58 25.06 5.58 -20.25
CA LYS A 58 25.50 6.70 -21.11
C LYS A 58 26.48 7.58 -20.35
N HIS A 59 27.33 8.33 -21.04
CA HIS A 59 28.17 9.36 -20.39
C HIS A 59 27.28 10.48 -19.82
N PRO A 60 27.49 10.98 -18.58
CA PRO A 60 28.57 10.69 -17.63
C PRO A 60 28.21 9.64 -16.56
N TYR A 61 27.88 8.43 -16.99
CA TYR A 61 27.36 7.36 -16.15
C TYR A 61 25.91 7.62 -15.73
N VAL A 62 24.99 7.59 -16.70
CA VAL A 62 23.53 7.58 -16.47
C VAL A 62 22.97 6.25 -16.95
N VAL A 63 22.21 5.57 -16.10
CA VAL A 63 21.60 4.27 -16.43
C VAL A 63 20.28 4.47 -17.17
N ASP A 64 20.16 3.83 -18.33
CA ASP A 64 18.93 3.69 -19.09
C ASP A 64 18.10 2.54 -18.50
N MET A 65 17.23 2.87 -17.54
CA MET A 65 16.42 1.90 -16.79
C MET A 65 15.58 1.00 -17.69
N SER A 66 15.21 1.47 -18.89
CA SER A 66 14.42 0.70 -19.85
C SER A 66 15.18 -0.50 -20.44
N LYS A 67 16.51 -0.52 -20.34
CA LYS A 67 17.38 -1.54 -20.95
C LYS A 67 18.08 -2.46 -19.97
N LEU A 68 17.85 -2.30 -18.67
CA LEU A 68 18.46 -3.15 -17.65
C LEU A 68 18.13 -4.64 -17.86
N HIS A 69 16.90 -4.93 -18.32
CA HIS A 69 16.42 -6.27 -18.71
C HIS A 69 17.31 -7.03 -19.71
N LYS A 70 18.20 -6.34 -20.44
CA LYS A 70 19.11 -6.95 -21.42
C LYS A 70 20.33 -7.61 -20.78
N LEU A 71 20.57 -7.38 -19.50
CA LEU A 71 21.84 -7.77 -18.89
C LEU A 71 21.98 -9.26 -18.56
N ASN A 72 20.96 -10.09 -18.82
CA ASN A 72 20.98 -11.54 -18.49
C ASN A 72 21.59 -11.79 -17.11
N LEU A 73 21.23 -10.95 -16.14
CA LEU A 73 21.59 -11.16 -14.74
C LEU A 73 20.41 -11.92 -14.13
N GLU A 74 20.66 -13.08 -13.52
CA GLU A 74 19.68 -13.79 -12.66
C GLU A 74 18.98 -12.84 -11.65
N PHE A 75 19.62 -11.70 -11.38
CA PHE A 75 19.13 -10.53 -10.70
C PHE A 75 17.77 -9.96 -11.16
N ASP A 76 17.53 -9.82 -12.48
CA ASP A 76 16.26 -9.26 -12.98
C ASP A 76 15.11 -10.24 -12.73
N GLU A 77 15.36 -11.54 -12.92
CA GLU A 77 14.37 -12.59 -12.66
C GLU A 77 14.01 -12.66 -11.16
N TYR A 78 15.00 -12.50 -10.28
CA TYR A 78 14.78 -12.47 -8.83
C TYR A 78 14.02 -11.21 -8.37
N ILE A 79 14.30 -10.02 -8.92
CA ILE A 79 13.49 -8.81 -8.66
C ILE A 79 12.06 -9.01 -9.15
N ILE A 80 11.86 -9.55 -10.35
CA ILE A 80 10.53 -9.83 -10.90
C ILE A 80 9.77 -10.79 -9.98
N LEU A 81 10.43 -11.82 -9.46
CA LEU A 81 9.82 -12.78 -8.55
C LEU A 81 9.42 -12.13 -7.22
N LEU A 82 10.31 -11.38 -6.58
CA LEU A 82 10.01 -10.68 -5.33
C LEU A 82 8.89 -9.65 -5.50
N MET A 83 8.89 -8.91 -6.62
CA MET A 83 7.81 -7.96 -6.93
C MET A 83 6.49 -8.67 -7.17
N LYS A 84 6.52 -9.88 -7.76
CA LYS A 84 5.32 -10.72 -7.91
C LYS A 84 4.81 -11.19 -6.55
N GLU A 85 5.69 -11.62 -5.66
CA GLU A 85 5.33 -12.00 -4.29
C GLU A 85 4.69 -10.84 -3.52
N ILE A 86 5.31 -9.66 -3.53
CA ILE A 86 4.74 -8.44 -2.90
C ILE A 86 3.34 -8.15 -3.45
N LYS A 87 3.16 -8.19 -4.78
CA LYS A 87 1.84 -7.96 -5.40
C LYS A 87 0.81 -9.00 -4.96
N THR A 88 1.18 -10.28 -4.96
CA THR A 88 0.30 -11.36 -4.49
C THR A 88 -0.05 -11.20 -3.02
N THR A 89 0.88 -10.75 -2.17
CA THR A 89 0.58 -10.49 -0.75
C THR A 89 -0.34 -9.28 -0.57
N LEU A 90 -0.19 -8.20 -1.35
CA LEU A 90 -1.14 -7.09 -1.36
C LEU A 90 -2.55 -7.51 -1.80
N GLU A 91 -2.67 -8.38 -2.81
CA GLU A 91 -3.96 -8.94 -3.23
C GLU A 91 -4.60 -9.81 -2.14
N LYS A 92 -3.80 -10.60 -1.41
CA LYS A 92 -4.30 -11.35 -0.25
C LYS A 92 -4.79 -10.43 0.86
N MET A 93 -4.04 -9.38 1.19
CA MET A 93 -4.48 -8.38 2.18
C MET A 93 -5.82 -7.74 1.78
N ARG A 94 -6.00 -7.40 0.49
CA ARG A 94 -7.29 -6.92 -0.03
C ARG A 94 -8.41 -7.91 0.23
N ASP A 95 -8.19 -9.18 -0.12
CA ASP A 95 -9.23 -10.21 -0.01
C ASP A 95 -9.60 -10.45 1.46
N THR A 96 -8.61 -10.51 2.36
CA THR A 96 -8.84 -10.59 3.81
C THR A 96 -9.63 -9.39 4.35
N LEU A 97 -9.31 -8.18 3.91
CA LEU A 97 -10.04 -6.97 4.31
C LEU A 97 -11.49 -6.95 3.77
N LEU A 98 -11.72 -7.42 2.55
CA LEU A 98 -13.07 -7.57 1.98
C LEU A 98 -13.91 -8.56 2.77
N ASP A 99 -13.32 -9.70 3.16
CA ASP A 99 -13.96 -10.68 4.01
C ASP A 99 -14.27 -10.07 5.39
N ASN A 100 -13.31 -9.39 6.02
CA ASN A 100 -13.49 -8.72 7.30
C ASN A 100 -14.60 -7.64 7.26
N LEU A 101 -14.70 -6.85 6.19
CA LEU A 101 -15.82 -5.91 5.99
C LEU A 101 -17.18 -6.62 5.93
N ASN A 102 -17.26 -7.73 5.20
CA ASN A 102 -18.50 -8.51 5.14
C ASN A 102 -18.86 -9.12 6.50
N LEU A 103 -17.87 -9.65 7.23
CA LEU A 103 -18.08 -10.18 8.58
C LEU A 103 -18.50 -9.08 9.54
N ALA A 104 -17.89 -7.90 9.50
CA ALA A 104 -18.24 -6.76 10.35
C ALA A 104 -19.66 -6.27 10.08
N TYR A 105 -20.07 -6.15 8.81
CA TYR A 105 -21.45 -5.84 8.45
C TYR A 105 -22.43 -6.89 9.00
N ASN A 106 -22.13 -8.18 8.83
CA ASN A 106 -22.98 -9.26 9.33
C ASN A 106 -23.04 -9.29 10.86
N ALA A 107 -21.93 -9.02 11.55
CA ALA A 107 -21.87 -8.93 13.00
C ALA A 107 -22.74 -7.78 13.50
N LEU A 108 -22.65 -6.62 12.85
CA LEU A 108 -23.42 -5.43 13.20
C LEU A 108 -24.92 -5.63 12.95
N LYS A 109 -25.28 -6.15 11.78
CA LYS A 109 -26.67 -6.44 11.39
C LYS A 109 -27.36 -7.43 12.33
N ASN A 110 -26.67 -8.50 12.70
CA ASN A 110 -27.24 -9.56 13.54
C ASN A 110 -26.96 -9.37 15.03
N ASN A 111 -26.27 -8.28 15.41
CA ASN A 111 -25.77 -8.05 16.77
C ASN A 111 -24.99 -9.28 17.31
N ASP A 112 -24.17 -9.89 16.44
CA ASP A 112 -23.38 -11.09 16.72
C ASP A 112 -22.02 -10.72 17.29
N LYS A 113 -21.95 -10.67 18.62
CA LYS A 113 -20.73 -10.34 19.36
C LYS A 113 -19.61 -11.37 19.17
N LYS A 114 -19.94 -12.65 18.98
CA LYS A 114 -18.92 -13.69 18.78
C LYS A 114 -18.22 -13.50 17.45
N LEU A 115 -18.99 -13.19 16.42
CA LEU A 115 -18.43 -12.85 15.11
C LEU A 115 -17.54 -11.60 15.20
N ALA A 116 -17.95 -10.59 15.97
CA ALA A 116 -17.13 -9.41 16.21
C ALA A 116 -15.81 -9.73 16.95
N GLU A 117 -15.85 -10.57 17.98
CA GLU A 117 -14.64 -11.07 18.67
C GLU A 117 -13.69 -11.80 17.71
N ASP A 118 -14.23 -12.65 16.84
CA ASP A 118 -13.45 -13.38 15.83
C ASP A 118 -12.76 -12.45 14.82
N ILE A 119 -13.38 -11.32 14.45
CA ILE A 119 -12.78 -10.33 13.55
C ILE A 119 -11.54 -9.71 14.19
N ILE A 120 -11.66 -9.25 15.44
CA ILE A 120 -10.54 -8.66 16.20
C ILE A 120 -9.39 -9.68 16.32
N LEU A 121 -9.72 -10.94 16.60
CA LEU A 121 -8.72 -12.00 16.69
C LEU A 121 -8.06 -12.34 15.36
N LYS A 122 -8.67 -12.05 14.21
CA LYS A 122 -8.07 -12.31 12.88
C LYS A 122 -7.21 -11.18 12.36
N ASP A 123 -7.29 -10.00 12.97
CA ASP A 123 -6.54 -8.82 12.52
C ASP A 123 -5.01 -9.01 12.56
N TYR A 124 -4.49 -9.88 13.45
CA TYR A 124 -3.06 -10.22 13.45
C TYR A 124 -2.56 -10.80 12.11
N GLU A 125 -3.45 -11.38 11.28
CA GLU A 125 -3.06 -11.91 9.98
C GLU A 125 -2.63 -10.78 9.03
N LEU A 126 -3.29 -9.61 9.07
CA LEU A 126 -2.92 -8.44 8.29
C LEU A 126 -1.58 -7.86 8.75
N ASN A 127 -1.38 -7.77 10.06
CA ASN A 127 -0.10 -7.42 10.68
C ASN A 127 1.05 -8.32 10.20
N LYS A 128 0.82 -9.64 10.13
CA LYS A 128 1.82 -10.60 9.61
C LYS A 128 2.11 -10.37 8.12
N MET A 129 1.10 -10.08 7.30
CA MET A 129 1.30 -9.79 5.88
C MET A 129 2.03 -8.47 5.65
N GLU A 130 1.79 -7.45 6.48
CA GLU A 130 2.55 -6.21 6.44
C GLU A 130 4.04 -6.47 6.73
N GLU A 131 4.33 -7.22 7.80
CA GLU A 131 5.71 -7.61 8.14
C GLU A 131 6.35 -8.49 7.06
N GLU A 132 5.60 -9.40 6.43
CA GLU A 132 6.07 -10.17 5.28
C GLU A 132 6.50 -9.25 4.13
N ILE A 133 5.69 -8.25 3.78
CA ILE A 133 6.04 -7.28 2.74
C ILE A 133 7.28 -6.46 3.15
N ARG A 134 7.37 -6.03 4.41
CA ARG A 134 8.56 -5.31 4.93
C ARG A 134 9.82 -6.17 4.83
N MET A 135 9.73 -7.45 5.17
CA MET A 135 10.84 -8.39 5.03
C MET A 135 11.25 -8.57 3.57
N LEU A 136 10.30 -8.76 2.66
CA LEU A 136 10.56 -8.84 1.22
C LEU A 136 11.28 -7.59 0.72
N LEU A 137 10.75 -6.40 1.05
CA LEU A 137 11.32 -5.09 0.71
C LEU A 137 12.74 -4.87 1.27
N SER A 138 13.08 -5.50 2.40
CA SER A 138 14.42 -5.42 3.00
C SER A 138 15.47 -6.32 2.32
N MET A 139 15.04 -7.26 1.48
CA MET A 139 15.95 -8.20 0.82
C MET A 139 16.98 -7.49 -0.05
N ASN A 140 18.21 -8.00 -0.05
CA ASN A 140 19.35 -7.37 -0.72
C ASN A 140 19.11 -7.08 -2.21
N ALA A 141 18.29 -7.88 -2.89
CA ALA A 141 17.99 -7.67 -4.30
C ALA A 141 17.06 -6.47 -4.57
N LEU A 142 16.19 -6.10 -3.62
CA LEU A 142 15.35 -4.92 -3.79
C LEU A 142 16.07 -3.62 -3.40
N LYS A 143 17.26 -3.69 -2.79
CA LYS A 143 18.10 -2.50 -2.49
C LYS A 143 18.54 -1.72 -3.74
N TYR A 144 18.42 -2.33 -4.92
CA TYR A 144 18.75 -1.69 -6.18
C TYR A 144 17.55 -1.01 -6.84
N LEU A 145 16.33 -1.21 -6.31
CA LEU A 145 15.18 -0.42 -6.70
C LEU A 145 15.32 1.00 -6.15
N PRO A 146 14.78 2.01 -6.85
CA PRO A 146 14.69 3.36 -6.33
C PRO A 146 14.06 3.39 -4.93
N ARG A 147 14.67 4.13 -4.00
CA ARG A 147 14.22 4.19 -2.60
C ARG A 147 12.76 4.63 -2.44
N ASN A 148 12.29 5.53 -3.31
CA ASN A 148 10.89 5.93 -3.37
C ASN A 148 9.95 4.75 -3.69
N TYR A 149 10.39 3.79 -4.50
CA TYR A 149 9.64 2.57 -4.81
C TYR A 149 9.49 1.68 -3.56
N ILE A 150 10.58 1.43 -2.85
CA ILE A 150 10.57 0.65 -1.60
C ILE A 150 9.66 1.31 -0.56
N ASN A 151 9.83 2.62 -0.35
CA ASN A 151 9.05 3.39 0.61
C ASN A 151 7.55 3.41 0.26
N ALA A 152 7.22 3.53 -1.03
CA ALA A 152 5.84 3.53 -1.49
C ALA A 152 5.14 2.20 -1.18
N PHE A 153 5.76 1.06 -1.51
CA PHE A 153 5.19 -0.25 -1.23
C PHE A 153 5.08 -0.54 0.27
N ALA A 154 6.08 -0.15 1.07
CA ALA A 154 6.00 -0.25 2.53
C ALA A 154 4.85 0.61 3.08
N SER A 155 4.69 1.83 2.55
CA SER A 155 3.60 2.72 2.96
C SER A 155 2.23 2.19 2.54
N ILE A 156 2.10 1.58 1.36
CA ILE A 156 0.85 0.96 0.90
C ILE A 156 0.47 -0.20 1.82
N ALA A 157 1.41 -1.10 2.12
CA ALA A 157 1.17 -2.22 3.03
C ALA A 157 0.71 -1.75 4.41
N SER A 158 1.39 -0.74 4.99
CA SER A 158 0.99 -0.15 6.26
C SER A 158 -0.39 0.53 6.21
N ASN A 159 -0.79 1.13 5.08
CA ASN A 159 -2.15 1.68 4.97
C ASN A 159 -3.20 0.56 4.87
N LEU A 160 -2.91 -0.57 4.20
CA LEU A 160 -3.82 -1.72 4.16
C LEU A 160 -3.98 -2.39 5.53
N GLU A 161 -2.90 -2.52 6.30
CA GLU A 161 -2.98 -3.03 7.68
C GLU A 161 -3.87 -2.14 8.55
N ARG A 162 -3.71 -0.81 8.49
CA ARG A 162 -4.60 0.14 9.19
C ARG A 162 -6.06 0.07 8.78
N LEU A 163 -6.38 -0.38 7.56
CA LEU A 163 -7.77 -0.64 7.19
C LEU A 163 -8.34 -1.77 8.05
N GLY A 164 -7.52 -2.78 8.38
CA GLY A 164 -7.84 -3.86 9.30
C GLY A 164 -8.14 -3.36 10.70
N ASP A 165 -7.26 -2.53 11.25
CA ASP A 165 -7.45 -1.87 12.55
C ASP A 165 -8.82 -1.17 12.64
N TYR A 166 -9.21 -0.41 11.60
CA TYR A 166 -10.49 0.29 11.61
C TYR A 166 -11.69 -0.67 11.57
N ILE A 167 -11.58 -1.82 10.89
CA ILE A 167 -12.61 -2.87 10.95
C ILE A 167 -12.64 -3.51 12.36
N ALA A 168 -11.48 -3.74 12.98
CA ALA A 168 -11.40 -4.26 14.35
C ALA A 168 -12.03 -3.28 15.37
N ASN A 169 -11.81 -1.98 15.22
CA ASN A 169 -12.49 -0.97 16.05
C ASN A 169 -14.02 -0.99 15.85
N ILE A 170 -14.49 -1.12 14.60
CA ILE A 170 -15.93 -1.29 14.33
C ILE A 170 -16.47 -2.53 15.04
N ALA A 171 -15.72 -3.64 15.03
CA ALA A 171 -16.08 -4.85 15.75
C ALA A 171 -16.10 -4.65 17.28
N GLU A 172 -15.17 -3.88 17.82
CA GLU A 172 -15.14 -3.51 19.25
C GLU A 172 -16.39 -2.72 19.66
N GLU A 173 -16.84 -1.77 18.83
CA GLU A 173 -18.10 -1.04 19.09
C GLU A 173 -19.32 -1.98 19.14
N ILE A 174 -19.37 -3.02 18.30
CA ILE A 174 -20.43 -4.05 18.32
C ILE A 174 -20.39 -4.83 19.64
N ILE A 175 -19.20 -5.24 20.10
CA ILE A 175 -19.02 -5.93 21.38
C ILE A 175 -19.51 -5.04 22.53
N HIS A 176 -19.20 -3.76 22.48
CA HIS A 176 -19.63 -2.76 23.46
C HIS A 176 -21.11 -2.36 23.34
N GLY A 177 -21.87 -2.94 22.40
CA GLY A 177 -23.32 -2.84 22.36
C GLY A 177 -23.86 -1.83 21.35
N LEU A 178 -23.06 -1.40 20.38
CA LEU A 178 -23.56 -0.69 19.21
C LEU A 178 -24.64 -1.52 18.51
N ARG A 179 -25.83 -0.95 18.35
CA ARG A 179 -26.99 -1.61 17.71
C ARG A 179 -27.61 -0.70 16.69
N LEU A 180 -27.98 -1.29 15.56
CA LEU A 180 -28.65 -0.58 14.49
C LEU A 180 -30.16 -0.65 14.66
N ASP A 181 -30.81 0.45 14.30
CA ASP A 181 -32.25 0.45 14.10
C ASP A 181 -32.56 -0.04 12.68
N GLU A 182 -33.69 -0.73 12.49
CA GLU A 182 -34.08 -1.28 11.18
C GLU A 182 -34.17 -0.20 10.08
N ASN A 183 -34.41 1.06 10.45
CA ASN A 183 -34.57 2.17 9.52
C ASN A 183 -33.25 2.69 8.91
N ILE A 184 -32.09 2.31 9.44
CA ILE A 184 -30.76 2.71 8.95
C ILE A 184 -29.95 1.53 8.38
N GLU A 185 -30.49 0.32 8.40
CA GLU A 185 -29.78 -0.89 7.93
C GLU A 185 -29.34 -0.75 6.46
N ASN A 186 -30.25 -0.30 5.58
CA ASN A 186 -29.96 -0.10 4.16
C ASN A 186 -28.89 0.96 3.91
N ASP A 187 -28.86 2.03 4.73
CA ASP A 187 -27.85 3.09 4.62
C ASP A 187 -26.46 2.55 4.98
N ILE A 188 -26.40 1.73 6.03
CA ILE A 188 -25.16 1.10 6.48
C ILE A 188 -24.68 0.07 5.47
N GLU A 189 -25.58 -0.77 4.91
CA GLU A 189 -25.22 -1.68 3.84
C GLU A 189 -24.61 -0.95 2.65
N ARG A 190 -25.21 0.17 2.25
CA ARG A 190 -24.70 1.02 1.17
C ARG A 190 -23.31 1.57 1.49
N ILE A 191 -23.07 2.03 2.71
CA ILE A 191 -21.75 2.51 3.16
C ILE A 191 -20.72 1.37 3.10
N PHE A 192 -21.02 0.18 3.64
CA PHE A 192 -20.11 -0.97 3.56
C PHE A 192 -19.81 -1.38 2.12
N ASN A 193 -20.77 -1.28 1.21
CA ASN A 193 -20.56 -1.50 -0.22
C ASN A 193 -19.62 -0.45 -0.84
N ILE A 194 -19.75 0.82 -0.47
CA ILE A 194 -18.81 1.88 -0.88
C ILE A 194 -17.40 1.58 -0.37
N LEU A 195 -17.23 1.17 0.89
CA LEU A 195 -15.90 0.82 1.44
C LEU A 195 -15.24 -0.33 0.69
N LYS A 196 -16.01 -1.38 0.35
CA LYS A 196 -15.53 -2.48 -0.49
C LYS A 196 -15.09 -1.99 -1.87
N GLU A 197 -15.87 -1.12 -2.51
CA GLU A 197 -15.50 -0.54 -3.80
C GLU A 197 -14.23 0.32 -3.72
N MET A 198 -14.08 1.12 -2.66
CA MET A 198 -12.89 1.95 -2.43
C MET A 198 -11.64 1.08 -2.26
N LEU A 199 -11.72 0.00 -1.49
CA LEU A 199 -10.61 -0.93 -1.28
C LEU A 199 -10.21 -1.65 -2.58
N ILE A 200 -11.20 -2.12 -3.36
CA ILE A 200 -10.95 -2.77 -4.65
C ILE A 200 -10.25 -1.80 -5.60
N GLU A 201 -10.76 -0.57 -5.72
CA GLU A 201 -10.18 0.47 -6.57
C GLU A 201 -8.75 0.80 -6.13
N ALA A 202 -8.51 0.96 -4.83
CA ALA A 202 -7.20 1.32 -4.30
C ALA A 202 -6.13 0.28 -4.65
N VAL A 203 -6.43 -1.00 -4.42
CA VAL A 203 -5.48 -2.10 -4.72
C VAL A 203 -5.33 -2.30 -6.23
N ASP A 204 -6.41 -2.16 -7.00
CA ASP A 204 -6.38 -2.27 -8.46
C ASP A 204 -5.47 -1.21 -9.11
N VAL A 205 -5.54 0.04 -8.64
CA VAL A 205 -4.61 1.11 -9.07
C VAL A 205 -3.16 0.73 -8.78
N VAL A 206 -2.86 0.17 -7.61
CA VAL A 206 -1.51 -0.25 -7.22
C VAL A 206 -0.99 -1.39 -8.09
N ILE A 207 -1.78 -2.45 -8.28
CA ILE A 207 -1.37 -3.69 -8.95
C ILE A 207 -1.22 -3.48 -10.46
N ASN A 208 -2.21 -2.80 -11.06
CA ASN A 208 -2.31 -2.57 -12.50
C ASN A 208 -1.73 -1.23 -12.96
N LYS A 209 -1.19 -0.43 -12.02
CA LYS A 209 -0.55 0.87 -12.29
C LYS A 209 -1.46 1.83 -13.03
N LYS A 210 -2.76 1.80 -12.73
CA LYS A 210 -3.76 2.64 -13.42
C LYS A 210 -3.48 4.12 -13.15
N LYS A 211 -3.71 4.94 -14.17
CA LYS A 211 -3.62 6.40 -14.05
C LYS A 211 -4.96 7.02 -13.69
N GLU A 212 -6.02 6.52 -14.31
CA GLU A 212 -7.39 6.94 -14.03
C GLU A 212 -7.95 6.14 -12.88
N THR A 213 -8.70 6.80 -12.01
CA THR A 213 -9.28 6.19 -10.82
C THR A 213 -10.62 6.83 -10.49
N LYS A 214 -11.54 6.04 -9.94
CA LYS A 214 -12.81 6.53 -9.38
C LYS A 214 -12.74 6.84 -7.88
N ILE A 215 -11.57 6.77 -7.23
CA ILE A 215 -11.46 6.83 -5.77
C ILE A 215 -12.03 8.12 -5.17
N TYR A 216 -11.79 9.27 -5.80
CA TYR A 216 -12.26 10.57 -5.30
C TYR A 216 -13.79 10.69 -5.38
N ASN A 217 -14.40 10.16 -6.45
CA ASN A 217 -15.86 10.10 -6.57
C ASN A 217 -16.47 9.14 -5.53
N LEU A 218 -15.75 8.09 -5.14
CA LEU A 218 -16.19 7.18 -4.08
C LEU A 218 -16.06 7.82 -2.69
N GLU A 219 -15.02 8.60 -2.45
CA GLU A 219 -14.84 9.38 -1.21
C GLU A 219 -15.98 10.40 -1.04
N GLU A 220 -16.33 11.17 -2.08
CA GLU A 220 -17.46 12.09 -2.04
C GLU A 220 -18.77 11.37 -1.71
N LYS A 221 -19.06 10.25 -2.39
CA LYS A 221 -20.22 9.41 -2.09
C LYS A 221 -20.22 8.89 -0.66
N LEU A 222 -19.07 8.48 -0.13
CA LEU A 222 -18.96 8.02 1.25
C LEU A 222 -19.39 9.12 2.21
N HIS A 223 -18.86 10.34 2.03
CA HIS A 223 -19.20 11.48 2.89
C HIS A 223 -20.68 11.85 2.83
N GLU A 224 -21.27 11.90 1.64
CA GLU A 224 -22.71 12.17 1.48
C GLU A 224 -23.56 11.15 2.25
N ASN A 225 -23.23 9.86 2.14
CA ASN A 225 -23.98 8.80 2.83
C ASN A 225 -23.78 8.83 4.35
N LEU A 226 -22.58 9.17 4.83
CA LEU A 226 -22.33 9.34 6.27
C LEU A 226 -23.12 10.52 6.85
N GLU A 227 -23.24 11.62 6.11
CA GLU A 227 -24.00 12.81 6.52
C GLU A 227 -25.51 12.53 6.54
N GLU A 228 -26.04 11.86 5.52
CA GLU A 228 -27.43 11.39 5.49
C GLU A 228 -27.74 10.44 6.65
N LEU A 229 -26.86 9.48 6.92
CA LEU A 229 -27.00 8.52 8.01
C LEU A 229 -26.99 9.23 9.38
N LEU A 230 -26.05 10.16 9.60
CA LEU A 230 -25.98 10.92 10.85
C LEU A 230 -27.28 11.72 11.08
N ASN A 231 -27.79 12.38 10.04
CA ASN A 231 -29.04 13.14 10.13
C ASN A 231 -30.23 12.24 10.50
N LYS A 232 -30.33 11.04 9.91
CA LYS A 232 -31.39 10.06 10.24
C LYS A 232 -31.30 9.60 11.70
N VAL A 233 -30.09 9.37 12.21
CA VAL A 233 -29.88 8.96 13.60
C VAL A 233 -30.25 10.08 14.57
N LEU A 234 -29.88 11.33 14.28
CA LEU A 234 -30.21 12.49 15.13
C LEU A 234 -31.71 12.82 15.16
N GLN A 235 -32.45 12.51 14.09
CA GLN A 235 -33.91 12.68 14.06
C GLN A 235 -34.63 11.67 14.97
N ASN A 236 -34.10 10.46 15.10
CA ASN A 236 -34.63 9.43 15.99
C ASN A 236 -33.98 9.54 17.37
N LYS A 237 -34.39 10.57 18.13
CA LYS A 237 -33.84 10.84 19.46
C LYS A 237 -33.89 9.61 20.37
N LYS A 238 -32.73 9.00 20.61
CA LYS A 238 -32.49 8.08 21.73
C LYS A 238 -32.08 8.88 22.97
N GLU A 239 -32.51 8.44 24.14
CA GLU A 239 -32.09 9.01 25.44
C GLU A 239 -30.73 8.46 25.92
N ASP A 240 -30.12 7.54 25.17
CA ASP A 240 -28.85 6.91 25.51
C ASP A 240 -27.65 7.68 24.93
N LEU A 241 -26.93 8.40 25.78
CA LEU A 241 -25.72 9.13 25.40
C LEU A 241 -24.61 8.19 24.91
N ASN A 242 -24.51 6.98 25.46
CA ASN A 242 -23.46 6.03 25.09
C ASN A 242 -23.62 5.60 23.63
N PHE A 243 -24.86 5.40 23.18
CA PHE A 243 -25.14 5.08 21.78
C PHE A 243 -24.56 6.13 20.83
N TYR A 244 -24.74 7.44 21.08
CA TYR A 244 -24.21 8.48 20.19
C TYR A 244 -22.68 8.54 20.19
N VAL A 245 -22.05 8.26 21.34
CA VAL A 245 -20.58 8.19 21.42
C VAL A 245 -20.06 7.03 20.57
N GLN A 246 -20.61 5.83 20.75
CA GLN A 246 -20.22 4.64 19.99
C GLN A 246 -20.50 4.82 18.49
N PHE A 247 -21.65 5.38 18.15
CA PHE A 247 -22.02 5.68 16.77
C PHE A 247 -21.07 6.70 16.14
N GLY A 248 -20.66 7.73 16.89
CA GLY A 248 -19.66 8.70 16.44
C GLY A 248 -18.28 8.07 16.21
N MET A 249 -17.86 7.13 17.06
CA MET A 249 -16.62 6.35 16.87
C MET A 249 -16.70 5.48 15.62
N PHE A 250 -17.81 4.77 15.44
CA PHE A 250 -18.11 3.98 14.24
C PHE A 250 -18.02 4.81 12.94
N LEU A 251 -18.69 5.97 12.88
CA LEU A 251 -18.63 6.85 11.69
C LEU A 251 -17.21 7.35 11.42
N LYS A 252 -16.45 7.66 12.47
CA LYS A 252 -15.08 8.15 12.36
C LYS A 252 -14.13 7.08 11.80
N ASP A 253 -14.26 5.83 12.24
CA ASP A 253 -13.42 4.76 11.70
C ASP A 253 -13.79 4.38 10.27
N ILE A 254 -15.07 4.54 9.87
CA ILE A 254 -15.47 4.46 8.46
C ILE A 254 -14.82 5.58 7.62
N GLU A 255 -14.82 6.82 8.09
CA GLU A 255 -14.19 7.93 7.36
C GLU A 255 -12.69 7.70 7.19
N ARG A 256 -12.02 7.28 8.26
CA ARG A 256 -10.60 6.94 8.24
C ARG A 256 -10.29 5.80 7.28
N PHE A 257 -11.18 4.80 7.18
CA PHE A 257 -11.05 3.74 6.18
C PHE A 257 -11.04 4.32 4.76
N GLY A 258 -12.01 5.19 4.43
CA GLY A 258 -12.09 5.88 3.15
C GLY A 258 -10.82 6.69 2.84
N ASP A 259 -10.37 7.51 3.79
CA ASP A 259 -9.16 8.33 3.67
C ASP A 259 -7.91 7.48 3.40
N ARG A 260 -7.79 6.30 4.02
CA ARG A 260 -6.65 5.39 3.77
C ARG A 260 -6.68 4.82 2.36
N CYS A 261 -7.85 4.48 1.82
CA CYS A 261 -7.97 4.05 0.43
C CYS A 261 -7.53 5.16 -0.54
N VAL A 262 -7.92 6.42 -0.29
CA VAL A 262 -7.45 7.58 -1.06
C VAL A 262 -5.93 7.73 -0.97
N ASN A 263 -5.37 7.62 0.24
CA ASN A 263 -3.92 7.70 0.44
C ASN A 263 -3.16 6.61 -0.32
N ILE A 264 -3.67 5.38 -0.38
CA ILE A 264 -3.07 4.28 -1.15
C ILE A 264 -3.01 4.64 -2.64
N VAL A 265 -4.10 5.18 -3.19
CA VAL A 265 -4.17 5.62 -4.58
C VAL A 265 -3.20 6.77 -4.85
N ASP A 266 -3.17 7.78 -3.98
CA ASP A 266 -2.27 8.92 -4.10
C ASP A 266 -0.79 8.48 -4.10
N ILE A 267 -0.41 7.53 -3.24
CA ILE A 267 0.95 6.94 -3.22
C ILE A 267 1.25 6.27 -4.58
N ALA A 268 0.29 5.53 -5.13
CA ALA A 268 0.48 4.82 -6.40
C ALA A 268 0.56 5.77 -7.60
N LEU A 269 -0.26 6.82 -7.63
CA LEU A 269 -0.24 7.84 -8.68
C LEU A 269 1.05 8.65 -8.67
N GLU A 270 1.55 8.99 -7.48
CA GLU A 270 2.86 9.61 -7.31
C GLU A 270 3.97 8.69 -7.83
N LEU A 271 3.95 7.41 -7.41
CA LEU A 271 4.97 6.44 -7.77
C LEU A 271 5.05 6.14 -9.27
N TYR A 272 3.90 5.94 -9.93
CA TYR A 272 3.86 5.46 -11.31
C TYR A 272 3.71 6.56 -12.34
N HIS A 273 3.09 7.70 -11.97
CA HIS A 273 2.72 8.75 -12.91
C HIS A 273 3.28 10.13 -12.56
N ASN A 274 4.07 10.24 -11.48
CA ASN A 274 4.61 11.51 -10.95
C ASN A 274 3.51 12.56 -10.69
N ILE A 275 2.32 12.11 -10.32
CA ILE A 275 1.23 13.00 -9.91
C ILE A 275 1.43 13.31 -8.43
N PRO A 276 1.77 14.56 -8.06
CA PRO A 276 2.08 14.88 -6.67
C PRO A 276 0.81 14.78 -5.81
N ARG A 277 0.99 14.33 -4.56
CA ARG A 277 -0.09 14.39 -3.58
C ARG A 277 -0.45 15.84 -3.31
N SER A 278 -1.74 16.10 -3.17
CA SER A 278 -2.18 17.46 -2.83
C SER A 278 -1.67 17.82 -1.43
N PRO A 279 -0.91 18.93 -1.27
CA PRO A 279 -0.41 19.37 0.03
C PRO A 279 -1.51 20.02 0.88
N ILE A 280 -2.70 20.22 0.30
CA ILE A 280 -3.84 20.83 0.96
C ILE A 280 -4.40 19.81 1.95
N PRO A 281 -4.55 20.16 3.24
CA PRO A 281 -5.24 19.31 4.19
C PRO A 281 -6.63 18.92 3.69
N GLU A 282 -7.03 17.64 3.82
CA GLU A 282 -8.34 17.11 3.39
C GLU A 282 -9.51 18.05 3.76
N ARG A 283 -9.53 18.50 5.02
CA ARG A 283 -10.52 19.44 5.57
C ARG A 283 -10.65 20.76 4.79
N LEU A 284 -9.58 21.22 4.13
CA LEU A 284 -9.57 22.43 3.31
C LEU A 284 -9.88 22.16 1.84
N LYS A 285 -9.66 20.93 1.35
CA LYS A 285 -10.08 20.53 0.00
C LYS A 285 -11.61 20.50 -0.13
N ARG A 286 -12.31 20.13 0.95
CA ARG A 286 -13.76 19.92 0.99
C ARG A 286 -14.60 21.23 1.07
N GLY A 287 -13.97 22.41 1.05
CA GLY A 287 -14.70 23.71 1.07
C GLY A 287 -15.53 23.99 2.34
N ARG A 288 -15.38 23.19 3.39
CA ARG A 288 -16.10 23.35 4.67
C ARG A 288 -15.30 24.25 5.62
N VAL A 289 -15.52 25.57 5.51
CA VAL A 289 -15.23 26.56 6.56
C VAL A 289 -16.55 27.21 6.96
#